data_AF-A0A9E0ZYL7-F1
#
_entry.id   AF-A0A9E0ZYL7-F1
#
_cell.length_a   1.000
_cell.length_b   1.000
_cell.length_c   1.000
_cell.angle_alpha   90.00
_cell.angle_beta   90.00
_cell.angle_gamma   90.00
#
_symmetry.space_group_name_H-M   'P 1'
#
loop_
_entity.id
_entity.type
_entity.pdbx_description
1 polymer ?
#
loop_
_entity_poly.entity_id
_entity_poly.type
_entity_poly.pdbx_seq_one_letter_code
_entity_poly.pdbx_strand_id
1 'polypeptide(L)'
;MKTLSLDECLEDAELLKALANPTRLSIVNHLLVNKCNVITIETSLGVKQSNVSRHLFVLKSAGIVEGKREGNEIYYEVINQKVIKLLELLVALK
;
A
#
# COMPACT_ATOMS: atom_id res chain seq x y z
N MET A 1 1.55 25.93 -11.16
CA MET A 1 1.33 24.51 -11.48
C MET A 1 2.39 24.12 -12.50
N LYS A 2 3.19 23.08 -12.24
CA LYS A 2 4.22 22.60 -13.19
C LYS A 2 3.59 21.53 -14.09
N THR A 3 3.88 21.55 -15.38
CA THR A 3 3.48 20.48 -16.30
C THR A 3 4.33 19.24 -16.03
N LEU A 4 3.69 18.09 -15.84
CA LEU A 4 4.37 16.79 -15.72
C LEU A 4 4.86 16.32 -17.09
N SER A 5 5.99 15.62 -17.12
CA SER A 5 6.42 14.88 -18.31
C SER A 5 5.52 13.67 -18.55
N LEU A 6 5.59 13.07 -19.74
CA LEU A 6 4.85 11.84 -20.04
C LEU A 6 5.34 10.68 -19.16
N ASP A 7 6.65 10.59 -18.89
CA ASP A 7 7.25 9.56 -18.04
C ASP A 7 6.74 9.67 -16.60
N GLU A 8 6.69 10.89 -16.03
CA GLU A 8 6.12 11.13 -14.69
C GLU A 8 4.65 10.70 -14.63
N CYS A 9 3.86 10.99 -15.67
CA CYS A 9 2.46 10.56 -15.75
C CYS A 9 2.31 9.04 -15.82
N LEU A 10 3.21 8.34 -16.52
CA LEU A 10 3.18 6.88 -16.62
C LEU A 10 3.48 6.22 -15.28
N GLU A 11 4.53 6.68 -14.59
CA GLU A 11 4.88 6.20 -13.24
C GLU A 11 3.73 6.41 -12.25
N ASP A 12 3.14 7.61 -12.25
CA ASP A 12 2.01 7.92 -11.37
C ASP A 12 0.78 7.06 -11.70
N ALA A 13 0.51 6.81 -12.99
CA ALA A 13 -0.59 5.96 -13.42
C ALA A 13 -0.42 4.49 -12.98
N GLU A 14 0.79 3.93 -13.06
CA GLU A 14 1.08 2.58 -12.59
C GLU A 14 0.87 2.45 -11.07
N LEU A 15 1.33 3.44 -10.32
CA LEU A 15 1.16 3.52 -8.87
C LEU A 15 -0.31 3.63 -8.48
N LEU A 16 -1.07 4.50 -9.16
CA LEU A 16 -2.52 4.63 -8.95
C LEU A 16 -3.26 3.34 -9.33
N LYS A 17 -2.87 2.65 -10.40
CA LYS A 17 -3.46 1.37 -10.80
C LYS A 17 -3.22 0.28 -9.74
N ALA A 18 -2.04 0.27 -9.14
CA ALA A 18 -1.74 -0.61 -8.01
C ALA A 18 -2.59 -0.24 -6.78
N LEU A 19 -2.88 1.03 -6.53
CA LEU A 19 -3.73 1.46 -5.41
C LEU A 19 -5.23 1.27 -5.65
N ALA A 20 -5.73 1.38 -6.89
CA ALA A 20 -7.16 1.41 -7.25
C ALA A 20 -7.89 0.06 -7.05
N ASN A 21 -7.91 -0.44 -5.82
CA ASN A 21 -8.63 -1.61 -5.36
C ASN A 21 -8.93 -1.42 -3.86
N PRO A 22 -10.18 -1.67 -3.42
CA PRO A 22 -10.60 -1.37 -2.05
C PRO A 22 -9.78 -2.13 -0.99
N THR A 23 -9.46 -3.41 -1.23
CA THR A 23 -8.65 -4.21 -0.31
C THR A 23 -7.24 -3.65 -0.20
N ARG A 24 -6.61 -3.29 -1.33
CA ARG A 24 -5.26 -2.71 -1.33
C ARG A 24 -5.21 -1.35 -0.64
N LEU A 25 -6.17 -0.47 -0.90
CA LEU A 25 -6.29 0.81 -0.16
C LEU A 25 -6.43 0.58 1.34
N SER A 26 -7.25 -0.39 1.75
CA SER A 26 -7.44 -0.70 3.17
C SER A 26 -6.18 -1.25 3.82
N ILE A 27 -5.42 -2.12 3.13
CA ILE A 27 -4.12 -2.62 3.57
C ILE A 27 -3.14 -1.46 3.77
N VAL A 28 -2.95 -0.62 2.75
CA VAL A 28 -1.99 0.50 2.84
C VAL A 28 -2.41 1.48 3.94
N ASN A 29 -3.70 1.80 4.06
CA ASN A 29 -4.21 2.67 5.14
C ASN A 29 -3.93 2.10 6.54
N HIS A 30 -4.08 0.79 6.75
CA HIS A 30 -3.72 0.15 8.01
C HIS A 30 -2.21 0.23 8.28
N LEU A 31 -1.39 -0.01 7.25
CA LEU A 31 0.07 0.05 7.35
C LEU A 31 0.63 1.46 7.63
N LEU A 32 -0.10 2.51 7.25
CA LEU A 32 0.25 3.90 7.59
C LEU A 32 0.10 4.20 9.09
N VAL A 33 -0.88 3.57 9.74
CA VAL A 33 -1.14 3.78 11.16
C VAL A 33 -0.26 2.87 12.02
N ASN A 34 -0.04 1.62 11.58
CA ASN A 34 0.69 0.60 12.34
C ASN A 34 1.59 -0.24 11.43
N LYS A 35 2.88 -0.38 11.75
CA LYS A 35 3.73 -1.42 11.13
C LYS A 35 3.22 -2.79 11.57
N CYS A 36 2.76 -3.61 10.64
CA CYS A 36 2.04 -4.84 10.97
C CYS A 36 2.50 -6.03 10.11
N ASN A 37 2.37 -7.24 10.66
CA ASN A 37 2.52 -8.48 9.92
C ASN A 37 1.21 -8.86 9.20
N VAL A 38 1.26 -9.89 8.35
CA VAL A 38 0.13 -10.36 7.53
C VAL A 38 -1.08 -10.79 8.40
N ILE A 39 -0.84 -11.38 9.57
CA ILE A 39 -1.89 -11.91 10.46
C ILE A 39 -2.70 -10.75 11.07
N THR A 40 -2.03 -9.68 11.49
CA THR A 40 -2.69 -8.46 11.99
C THR A 40 -3.54 -7.80 10.90
N ILE A 41 -3.03 -7.75 9.66
CA ILE A 41 -3.77 -7.21 8.50
C ILE A 41 -5.02 -8.06 8.22
N GLU A 42 -4.87 -9.38 8.24
CA GLU A 42 -5.97 -10.33 8.02
C GLU A 42 -7.10 -10.12 9.04
N THR A 43 -6.73 -10.08 10.32
CA THR A 43 -7.66 -9.90 11.45
C THR A 43 -8.39 -8.55 11.36
N SER A 44 -7.67 -7.49 11.00
CA SER A 44 -8.24 -6.13 10.92
C SER A 44 -9.18 -5.96 9.73
N LEU A 45 -8.93 -6.69 8.63
CA LEU A 45 -9.68 -6.55 7.38
C LEU A 45 -10.79 -7.60 7.20
N GLY A 46 -10.81 -8.66 8.02
CA GLY A 46 -11.80 -9.75 7.90
C GLY A 46 -11.74 -10.52 6.58
N VAL A 47 -10.59 -10.49 5.89
CA VAL A 47 -10.36 -11.18 4.61
C VAL A 47 -9.45 -12.38 4.82
N LYS A 48 -9.53 -13.42 3.97
CA LYS A 48 -8.66 -14.61 4.09
C LYS A 48 -7.18 -14.29 3.76
N GLN A 49 -6.24 -14.93 4.47
CA GLN A 49 -4.78 -14.80 4.32
C GLN A 49 -4.28 -14.90 2.87
N SER A 50 -4.81 -15.86 2.09
CA SER A 50 -4.38 -16.09 0.70
C SER A 50 -4.65 -14.88 -0.21
N ASN A 51 -5.66 -14.06 0.10
CA ASN A 51 -5.96 -12.83 -0.62
C ASN A 51 -5.00 -11.70 -0.20
N VAL A 52 -4.63 -11.62 1.08
CA VAL A 52 -3.73 -10.58 1.60
C VAL A 52 -2.33 -10.68 0.99
N SER A 53 -1.74 -11.87 0.94
CA SER A 53 -0.41 -12.07 0.36
C SER A 53 -0.34 -11.68 -1.11
N ARG A 54 -1.39 -11.97 -1.89
CA ARG A 54 -1.48 -11.56 -3.30
C ARG A 54 -1.55 -10.04 -3.44
N HIS A 55 -2.33 -9.37 -2.59
CA HIS A 55 -2.40 -7.91 -2.57
C HIS A 55 -1.07 -7.28 -2.18
N LEU A 56 -0.41 -7.79 -1.14
CA LEU A 56 0.92 -7.33 -0.72
C LEU A 56 1.98 -7.55 -1.80
N PHE A 57 1.92 -8.65 -2.55
CA PHE A 57 2.82 -8.87 -3.68
C PHE A 57 2.67 -7.79 -4.76
N VAL A 58 1.43 -7.43 -5.12
CA VAL A 58 1.17 -6.36 -6.10
C VAL A 58 1.67 -5.01 -5.58
N LEU A 59 1.37 -4.68 -4.32
CA LEU A 59 1.81 -3.43 -3.70
C LEU A 59 3.34 -3.34 -3.60
N LYS A 60 4.01 -4.45 -3.28
CA LYS A 60 5.47 -4.54 -3.22
C LYS A 60 6.08 -4.39 -4.62
N SER A 61 5.50 -5.04 -5.62
CA SER A 61 5.97 -4.94 -7.01
C SER A 61 5.82 -3.53 -7.58
N ALA A 62 4.82 -2.77 -7.11
CA ALA A 62 4.64 -1.36 -7.44
C ALA A 62 5.49 -0.40 -6.58
N GLY A 63 6.38 -0.91 -5.73
CA GLY A 63 7.24 -0.09 -4.87
C GLY A 63 6.48 0.71 -3.81
N ILE A 64 5.26 0.29 -3.45
CA ILE A 64 4.42 1.00 -2.46
C ILE A 64 4.78 0.57 -1.04
N VAL A 65 4.98 -0.73 -0.85
CA VAL A 65 5.30 -1.34 0.45
C VAL A 65 6.59 -2.13 0.37
N GLU A 66 7.28 -2.22 1.49
CA GLU A 66 8.39 -3.15 1.70
C GLU A 66 8.02 -4.16 2.78
N GLY A 67 8.59 -5.36 2.68
CA GLY A 67 8.42 -6.42 3.67
C GLY A 67 9.77 -6.83 4.22
N LYS A 68 9.94 -6.72 5.55
CA LYS A 68 11.15 -7.11 6.28
C LYS A 68 10.88 -8.36 7.10
N ARG A 69 11.81 -9.33 7.03
CA ARG A 69 11.70 -10.56 7.81
C ARG A 69 12.19 -10.30 9.23
N GLU A 70 11.35 -10.62 10.21
CA GLU A 70 11.69 -10.57 11.63
C GLU A 70 11.32 -11.92 12.26
N GLY A 71 12.33 -12.73 12.55
CA GLY A 71 12.15 -14.12 12.95
C GLY A 71 11.46 -14.96 11.87
N ASN A 72 10.32 -15.57 12.22
CA ASN A 72 9.54 -16.42 11.32
C ASN A 72 8.48 -15.65 10.51
N GLU A 73 8.31 -14.35 10.78
CA GLU A 73 7.26 -13.53 10.19
C GLU A 73 7.82 -12.45 9.26
N ILE A 74 6.97 -11.90 8.40
CA ILE A 74 7.29 -10.75 7.57
C ILE A 74 6.40 -9.58 7.99
N TYR A 75 7.05 -8.47 8.35
CA TYR A 75 6.41 -7.21 8.70
C TYR A 75 6.45 -6.29 7.49
N TYR A 76 5.33 -5.64 7.19
CA TYR A 76 5.23 -4.73 6.06
C TYR A 76 5.14 -3.27 6.53
N GLU A 77 5.68 -2.38 5.71
CA GLU A 77 5.57 -0.94 5.89
C GLU A 77 5.39 -0.22 4.55
N VAL A 78 4.73 0.94 4.57
CA VAL A 78 4.59 1.80 3.39
C VAL A 78 5.86 2.63 3.24
N ILE A 79 6.56 2.48 2.12
CA ILE A 79 7.82 3.19 1.86
C ILE A 79 7.66 4.36 0.88
N ASN A 80 6.58 4.35 0.08
CA ASN A 80 6.39 5.32 -0.97
C ASN A 80 5.80 6.63 -0.46
N GLN A 81 6.62 7.69 -0.47
CA GLN A 81 6.25 9.01 0.03
C GLN A 81 5.09 9.68 -0.74
N LYS A 82 4.96 9.43 -2.05
CA LYS A 82 3.81 9.95 -2.83
C LYS A 82 2.51 9.30 -2.33
N VAL A 83 2.52 8.00 -2.07
CA VAL A 83 1.35 7.25 -1.57
C VAL A 83 0.94 7.70 -0.18
N ILE A 84 1.89 7.90 0.74
CA ILE A 84 1.63 8.38 2.09
C ILE A 84 0.84 9.70 2.03
N LYS A 85 1.38 10.69 1.32
CA LYS A 85 0.74 12.01 1.16
C LYS A 85 -0.63 11.93 0.49
N LEU A 86 -0.77 11.10 -0.54
CA LEU A 86 -2.05 10.91 -1.24
C LEU A 86 -3.12 10.36 -0.29
N LEU A 87 -2.80 9.36 0.51
CA LEU A 87 -3.74 8.76 1.45
C LEU A 87 -4.08 9.69 2.61
N GLU A 88 -3.11 10.43 3.15
CA GLU A 88 -3.36 11.47 4.16
C GLU A 88 -4.39 12.49 3.66
N LEU A 89 -4.24 12.95 2.41
CA LEU A 89 -5.19 13.87 1.78
C LEU A 89 -6.58 13.22 1.61
N LEU A 90 -6.66 11.98 1.14
CA LEU A 90 -7.93 11.28 0.98
C LEU A 90 -8.68 11.07 2.30
N VAL A 91 -7.94 10.91 3.41
CA VAL A 91 -8.52 10.82 4.76
C VAL A 91 -8.98 12.19 5.24
N ALA A 92 -8.20 13.24 5.02
CA ALA A 92 -8.54 14.61 5.44
C ALA A 92 -9.71 15.24 4.68
N LEU A 93 -10.05 14.72 3.49
CA LEU A 93 -11.18 15.18 2.67
C LEU A 93 -12.53 14.52 3.02
N LYS A 94 -12.56 13.64 4.02
CA LYS A 94 -13.79 13.06 4.56
C LYS A 94 -14.34 13.90 5.70
#